data_AF-A0AA50PRE8-F1
#
_entry.id   AF-A0AA50PRE8-F1
#
_cell.length_a   1.000
_cell.length_b   1.000
_cell.length_c   1.000
_cell.angle_alpha   90.00
_cell.angle_beta   90.00
_cell.angle_gamma   90.00
#
_symmetry.space_group_name_H-M   'P 1'
#
loop_
_entity.id
_entity.type
_entity.pdbx_description
1 polymer ?
#
loop_
_entity_poly.entity_id
_entity_poly.type
_entity_poly.pdbx_seq_one_letter_code
_entity_poly.pdbx_strand_id
1 'polypeptide(L)'
;PKKVLILGSGGLSIGQAGEFDYSGSQGVKAMQEEKIQTVLINPNIATVQTSKGLADKVYFLPITPEYVEQVIKAERPTGVLLTFGGQTALNCGVELKKSKVFEKYNVSVLGTPIQSIVDTEDRKIFAEKINAIGEKVAPSAAVLTVDEALAAAIQIGYPVMARSAFSLGGLGSGFANNEEELRALAHQALSHSEQLIIDKSLKGWKEVEYEVVRDAYDNCITVCNMENVDPLGIHTGESIVVAPSQTLSNREYYMLRNTAIKVIRHFGIVGECNIQYALNPNSEEFYIIEVNARLSRSSALASKATGYPLAYVAAKLALGIPLPEIKNSVTGVTTACFEPSLDYCVVKIPRWDLAKFNRVSTKIGSSMKSVGEVMAIGRSFEEAFQKALRMVDENVNGFDPNIKKVNEDELREPTDKRMFVLAAALKMGYSVDKLYELTKIDRWFLHKFKNITDYYSSLETVSSGSITYDILKNAKRIGFSDKQIADAIKSTELGVRKLREEHNITPYVKKIDTVAAEWPASTNYLYLTYNGNAHDLEFPGELIMVLGSGVYRIGSSVEFDW
;
A
#
# COMPACT_ATOMS: atom_id res chain seq x y z
N PRO A 1 -1.38 19.60 -25.14
CA PRO A 1 -1.02 20.86 -24.43
C PRO A 1 0.44 21.23 -24.76
N LYS A 2 0.83 22.51 -24.75
CA LYS A 2 2.22 22.93 -25.03
C LYS A 2 3.08 23.08 -23.78
N LYS A 3 2.44 23.52 -22.69
CA LYS A 3 3.02 23.66 -21.35
C LYS A 3 2.04 23.10 -20.32
N VAL A 4 2.54 22.31 -19.39
CA VAL A 4 1.78 21.63 -18.33
C VAL A 4 2.31 22.02 -16.96
N LEU A 5 1.38 22.38 -16.08
CA LEU A 5 1.64 22.60 -14.66
C LEU A 5 1.44 21.29 -13.90
N ILE A 6 2.39 20.92 -13.05
CA ILE A 6 2.32 19.76 -12.14
C ILE A 6 2.35 20.31 -10.72
N LEU A 7 1.41 19.87 -9.88
CA LEU A 7 1.40 20.18 -8.45
C LEU A 7 1.99 19.00 -7.68
N GLY A 8 3.05 19.27 -6.90
CA GLY A 8 3.63 18.27 -5.99
C GLY A 8 2.78 18.04 -4.74
N SER A 9 3.32 17.28 -3.78
CA SER A 9 2.65 16.99 -2.50
C SER A 9 2.98 17.97 -1.37
N GLY A 10 4.03 18.77 -1.52
CA GLY A 10 4.56 19.59 -0.42
C GLY A 10 5.50 18.81 0.49
N GLY A 11 5.66 19.30 1.72
CA GLY A 11 6.47 18.63 2.74
C GLY A 11 5.89 17.26 3.08
N LEU A 12 6.75 16.28 3.35
CA LEU A 12 6.30 14.94 3.69
C LEU A 12 5.61 14.91 5.06
N SER A 13 4.54 14.14 5.16
CA SER A 13 3.79 13.91 6.39
C SER A 13 3.32 12.46 6.47
N ILE A 14 2.87 12.03 7.66
CA ILE A 14 2.28 10.70 7.82
C ILE A 14 1.05 10.59 6.89
N GLY A 15 1.06 9.56 6.03
CA GLY A 15 0.03 9.33 5.01
C GLY A 15 0.24 10.07 3.68
N GLN A 16 1.25 10.93 3.57
CA GLN A 16 1.62 11.59 2.32
C GLN A 16 3.15 11.79 2.24
N ALA A 17 3.86 10.78 1.76
CA ALA A 17 5.33 10.73 1.81
C ALA A 17 5.97 10.75 0.41
N GLY A 18 7.11 10.05 0.24
CA GLY A 18 7.94 10.09 -0.97
C GLY A 18 7.32 9.44 -2.21
N GLU A 19 6.21 8.72 -2.09
CA GLU A 19 5.46 8.15 -3.21
C GLU A 19 5.06 9.22 -4.25
N PHE A 20 4.84 10.46 -3.81
CA PHE A 20 4.49 11.58 -4.68
C PHE A 20 5.72 12.28 -5.29
N ASP A 21 6.90 12.13 -4.69
CA ASP A 21 8.15 12.52 -5.34
C ASP A 21 8.47 11.58 -6.50
N TYR A 22 8.38 10.26 -6.25
CA TYR A 22 8.46 9.25 -7.28
C TYR A 22 7.43 9.48 -8.41
N SER A 23 6.16 9.66 -8.04
CA SER A 23 5.06 9.84 -8.99
C SER A 23 5.23 11.12 -9.81
N GLY A 24 5.49 12.26 -9.15
CA GLY A 24 5.71 13.54 -9.81
C GLY A 24 6.88 13.50 -10.78
N SER A 25 7.99 12.87 -10.40
CA SER A 25 9.16 12.68 -11.27
C SER A 25 8.85 11.85 -12.52
N GLN A 26 8.09 10.76 -12.37
CA GLN A 26 7.63 9.96 -13.53
C GLN A 26 6.68 10.75 -14.44
N GLY A 27 5.81 11.58 -13.85
CA GLY A 27 4.92 12.47 -14.60
C GLY A 27 5.69 13.50 -15.42
N VAL A 28 6.69 14.16 -14.83
CA VAL A 28 7.58 15.10 -15.52
C VAL A 28 8.31 14.41 -16.68
N LYS A 29 8.91 13.23 -16.42
CA LYS A 29 9.60 12.44 -17.46
C LYS A 29 8.68 12.13 -18.65
N ALA A 30 7.46 11.68 -18.38
CA ALA A 30 6.49 11.36 -19.42
C ALA A 30 6.15 12.58 -20.30
N MET A 31 5.99 13.76 -19.69
CA MET A 31 5.73 15.01 -20.41
C MET A 31 6.92 15.45 -21.28
N GLN A 32 8.15 15.31 -20.77
CA GLN A 32 9.36 15.67 -21.50
C GLN A 32 9.58 14.83 -22.76
N GLU A 33 9.33 13.53 -22.68
CA GLU A 33 9.41 12.62 -23.83
C GLU A 33 8.40 13.00 -24.93
N GLU A 34 7.23 13.53 -24.54
CA GLU A 34 6.24 14.09 -25.47
C GLU A 34 6.54 15.55 -25.88
N LYS A 35 7.72 16.07 -25.52
CA LYS A 35 8.21 17.43 -25.83
C LYS A 35 7.29 18.53 -25.31
N ILE A 36 6.68 18.30 -24.15
CA ILE A 36 5.80 19.27 -23.47
C ILE A 36 6.61 19.98 -22.38
N GLN A 37 6.52 21.31 -22.35
CA GLN A 37 7.18 22.09 -21.30
C GLN A 37 6.51 21.85 -19.94
N THR A 38 7.30 21.67 -18.90
CA THR A 38 6.87 21.33 -17.55
C THR A 38 7.15 22.45 -16.56
N VAL A 39 6.12 22.84 -15.81
CA VAL A 39 6.24 23.73 -14.66
C VAL A 39 5.83 22.93 -13.43
N LEU A 40 6.70 22.85 -12.43
CA LEU A 40 6.42 22.15 -11.18
C LEU A 40 6.29 23.17 -10.04
N ILE A 41 5.27 23.01 -9.19
CA ILE A 41 5.18 23.69 -7.90
C ILE A 41 5.32 22.64 -6.80
N ASN A 42 6.40 22.72 -6.02
CA ASN A 42 6.55 21.94 -4.81
C ASN A 42 7.48 22.68 -3.83
N PRO A 43 7.02 23.02 -2.61
CA PRO A 43 7.87 23.69 -1.61
C PRO A 43 8.93 22.76 -0.99
N ASN A 44 8.84 21.44 -1.18
CA ASN A 44 9.77 20.49 -0.59
C ASN A 44 11.09 20.39 -1.38
N ILE A 45 12.11 21.07 -0.88
CA ILE A 45 13.44 21.16 -1.50
C ILE A 45 14.22 19.84 -1.51
N ALA A 46 13.86 18.88 -0.65
CA ALA A 46 14.57 17.61 -0.53
C ALA A 46 14.13 16.57 -1.58
N THR A 47 13.26 16.94 -2.53
CA THR A 47 12.66 16.00 -3.48
C THR A 47 13.42 15.93 -4.79
N VAL A 48 13.57 14.72 -5.33
CA VAL A 48 14.18 14.47 -6.64
C VAL A 48 13.42 15.22 -7.73
N GLN A 49 12.09 15.30 -7.64
CA GLN A 49 11.25 16.01 -8.60
C GLN A 49 11.60 17.51 -8.73
N THR A 50 12.18 18.12 -7.69
CA THR A 50 12.61 19.53 -7.70
C THR A 50 14.07 19.74 -8.13
N SER A 51 14.77 18.66 -8.48
CA SER A 51 16.18 18.73 -8.92
C SER A 51 16.33 19.52 -10.22
N LYS A 52 17.46 20.23 -10.32
CA LYS A 52 17.79 21.03 -11.49
C LYS A 52 17.83 20.14 -12.74
N GLY A 53 17.07 20.53 -13.76
CA GLY A 53 17.05 19.88 -15.07
C GLY A 53 16.00 18.77 -15.21
N LEU A 54 15.31 18.39 -14.14
CA LEU A 54 14.21 17.43 -14.25
C LEU A 54 12.95 18.07 -14.80
N ALA A 55 12.46 19.18 -14.24
CA ALA A 55 11.41 20.00 -14.85
C ALA A 55 12.02 21.25 -15.51
N ASP A 56 11.35 21.82 -16.52
CA ASP A 56 11.84 23.04 -17.20
C ASP A 56 11.85 24.25 -16.26
N LYS A 57 10.88 24.32 -15.35
CA LYS A 57 10.82 25.34 -14.31
C LYS A 57 10.23 24.80 -13.02
N VAL A 58 10.89 25.11 -11.90
CA VAL A 58 10.48 24.69 -10.55
C VAL A 58 10.17 25.93 -9.70
N TYR A 59 9.05 25.89 -8.99
CA TYR A 59 8.62 26.89 -8.02
C TYR A 59 8.56 26.29 -6.63
N PHE A 60 9.42 26.78 -5.73
CA PHE A 60 9.38 26.49 -4.30
C PHE A 60 8.37 27.40 -3.60
N LEU A 61 7.09 27.18 -3.88
CA LEU A 61 5.97 27.97 -3.33
C LEU A 61 4.97 27.07 -2.62
N PRO A 62 4.22 27.59 -1.62
CA PRO A 62 3.10 26.87 -1.04
C PRO A 62 2.08 26.45 -2.10
N ILE A 63 1.52 25.24 -1.95
CA ILE A 63 0.50 24.71 -2.86
C ILE A 63 -0.87 25.16 -2.34
N THR A 64 -1.13 26.46 -2.45
CA THR A 64 -2.43 27.07 -2.14
C THR A 64 -3.00 27.76 -3.38
N PRO A 65 -4.35 27.91 -3.49
CA PRO A 65 -4.97 28.49 -4.67
C PRO A 65 -4.39 29.85 -5.07
N GLU A 66 -4.02 30.69 -4.10
CA GLU A 66 -3.48 32.04 -4.35
C GLU A 66 -2.12 31.98 -5.06
N TYR A 67 -1.18 31.19 -4.55
CA TYR A 67 0.15 31.04 -5.14
C TYR A 67 0.10 30.29 -6.48
N VAL A 68 -0.74 29.24 -6.57
CA VAL A 68 -0.90 28.49 -7.81
C VAL A 68 -1.53 29.35 -8.90
N GLU A 69 -2.53 30.20 -8.59
CA GLU A 69 -3.07 31.17 -9.55
C GLU A 69 -1.99 32.14 -10.05
N GLN A 70 -1.11 32.64 -9.16
CA GLN A 70 -0.02 33.53 -9.57
C GLN A 70 0.94 32.85 -10.56
N VAL A 71 1.29 31.58 -10.33
CA VAL A 71 2.12 30.80 -11.26
C VAL A 71 1.37 30.57 -12.57
N ILE A 72 0.08 30.23 -12.55
CA ILE A 72 -0.74 30.09 -13.76
C ILE A 72 -0.76 31.40 -14.56
N LYS A 73 -0.91 32.54 -13.88
CA LYS A 73 -0.92 33.87 -14.50
C LYS A 73 0.42 34.22 -15.16
N ALA A 74 1.54 33.84 -14.54
CA ALA A 74 2.89 34.11 -15.04
C ALA A 74 3.30 33.14 -16.16
N GLU A 75 3.08 31.84 -15.98
CA GLU A 75 3.57 30.79 -16.86
C GLU A 75 2.62 30.46 -18.02
N ARG A 76 1.33 30.78 -17.87
CA ARG A 76 0.27 30.48 -18.84
C ARG A 76 0.29 29.03 -19.32
N PRO A 77 0.26 28.03 -18.41
CA PRO A 77 0.16 26.64 -18.81
C PRO A 77 -1.18 26.38 -19.51
N THR A 78 -1.19 25.46 -20.47
CA THR A 78 -2.42 25.04 -21.19
C THR A 78 -3.03 23.78 -20.58
N GLY A 79 -2.30 23.09 -19.72
CA GLY A 79 -2.78 21.91 -19.00
C GLY A 79 -2.28 21.87 -17.56
N VAL A 80 -2.99 21.17 -16.69
CA VAL A 80 -2.58 20.91 -15.30
C VAL A 80 -2.80 19.44 -14.92
N LEU A 81 -1.82 18.86 -14.23
CA LEU A 81 -1.89 17.52 -13.64
C LEU A 81 -2.06 17.64 -12.13
N LEU A 82 -3.18 17.11 -11.61
CA LEU A 82 -3.57 17.23 -10.20
C LEU A 82 -3.43 15.90 -9.43
N THR A 83 -3.37 14.76 -10.14
CA THR A 83 -3.42 13.41 -9.57
C THR A 83 -2.05 12.86 -9.15
N PHE A 84 -1.01 13.69 -9.12
CA PHE A 84 0.39 13.31 -8.86
C PHE A 84 0.94 13.81 -7.52
N GLY A 85 0.22 14.71 -6.84
CA GLY A 85 0.67 15.40 -5.63
C GLY A 85 -0.18 15.12 -4.40
N GLY A 86 -0.78 13.94 -4.32
CA GLY A 86 -1.61 13.52 -3.19
C GLY A 86 -2.82 14.42 -2.95
N GLN A 87 -3.28 14.47 -1.70
CA GLN A 87 -4.46 15.24 -1.32
C GLN A 87 -4.21 16.75 -1.43
N THR A 88 -2.98 17.20 -1.20
CA THR A 88 -2.60 18.62 -1.29
C THR A 88 -2.87 19.18 -2.69
N ALA A 89 -2.42 18.47 -3.74
CA ALA A 89 -2.66 18.87 -5.12
C ALA A 89 -4.15 18.81 -5.51
N LEU A 90 -4.86 17.75 -5.09
CA LEU A 90 -6.28 17.59 -5.37
C LEU A 90 -7.12 18.71 -4.75
N ASN A 91 -6.97 18.97 -3.46
CA ASN A 91 -7.72 20.01 -2.75
C ASN A 91 -7.47 21.40 -3.38
N CYS A 92 -6.21 21.71 -3.69
CA CYS A 92 -5.87 22.96 -4.37
C CYS A 92 -6.54 23.04 -5.75
N GLY A 93 -6.51 21.96 -6.53
CA GLY A 93 -7.17 21.88 -7.83
C GLY A 93 -8.69 22.06 -7.77
N VAL A 94 -9.35 21.45 -6.79
CA VAL A 94 -10.80 21.60 -6.56
C VAL A 94 -11.15 23.06 -6.27
N GLU A 95 -10.41 23.72 -5.38
CA GLU A 95 -10.66 25.13 -5.05
C GLU A 95 -10.38 26.06 -6.24
N LEU A 96 -9.30 25.84 -7.00
CA LEU A 96 -9.03 26.59 -8.24
C LEU A 96 -10.15 26.46 -9.28
N LYS A 97 -10.78 25.27 -9.37
CA LYS A 97 -11.94 25.05 -10.23
C LYS A 97 -13.18 25.78 -9.72
N LYS A 98 -13.47 25.71 -8.43
CA LYS A 98 -14.59 26.45 -7.80
C LYS A 98 -14.46 27.96 -8.00
N SER A 99 -13.25 28.50 -7.86
CA SER A 99 -12.92 29.91 -8.11
C SER A 99 -12.80 30.26 -9.60
N LYS A 100 -13.11 29.33 -10.51
CA LYS A 100 -13.06 29.49 -11.98
C LYS A 100 -11.71 29.96 -12.52
N VAL A 101 -10.61 29.68 -11.81
CA VAL A 101 -9.26 30.07 -12.21
C VAL A 101 -8.87 29.36 -13.50
N PHE A 102 -9.15 28.06 -13.62
CA PHE A 102 -8.85 27.31 -14.83
C PHE A 102 -9.58 27.84 -16.07
N GLU A 103 -10.84 28.29 -15.93
CA GLU A 103 -11.60 28.92 -17.02
C GLU A 103 -11.03 30.29 -17.37
N LYS A 104 -10.75 31.12 -16.36
CA LYS A 104 -10.17 32.47 -16.50
C LYS A 104 -8.85 32.47 -17.28
N TYR A 105 -8.03 31.43 -17.13
CA TYR A 105 -6.72 31.33 -17.78
C TYR A 105 -6.65 30.28 -18.89
N ASN A 106 -7.78 29.66 -19.26
CA ASN A 106 -7.88 28.60 -20.27
C ASN A 106 -6.91 27.42 -20.04
N VAL A 107 -6.90 26.91 -18.81
CA VAL A 107 -6.11 25.75 -18.39
C VAL A 107 -7.01 24.51 -18.36
N SER A 108 -6.64 23.47 -19.11
CA SER A 108 -7.35 22.19 -19.07
C SER A 108 -6.82 21.29 -17.95
N VAL A 109 -7.71 20.66 -17.19
CA VAL A 109 -7.31 19.57 -16.28
C VAL A 109 -7.06 18.33 -17.14
N LEU A 110 -5.88 17.72 -16.98
CA LEU A 110 -5.47 16.53 -17.72
C LEU A 110 -5.66 15.27 -16.88
N GLY A 111 -6.09 14.18 -17.53
CA GLY A 111 -6.41 12.92 -16.85
C GLY A 111 -7.80 12.96 -16.21
N THR A 112 -7.91 12.46 -14.99
CA THR A 112 -9.17 12.34 -14.27
C THR A 112 -9.87 13.69 -14.11
N PRO A 113 -11.16 13.82 -14.52
CA PRO A 113 -11.93 15.04 -14.30
C PRO A 113 -12.06 15.39 -12.81
N ILE A 114 -12.07 16.69 -12.48
CA ILE A 114 -12.28 17.16 -11.10
C ILE A 114 -13.63 16.67 -10.55
N GLN A 115 -14.66 16.57 -11.38
CA GLN A 115 -15.95 16.05 -10.92
C GLN A 115 -15.82 14.59 -10.44
N SER A 116 -15.07 13.75 -11.16
CA SER A 116 -14.81 12.37 -10.74
C SER A 116 -14.07 12.32 -9.40
N ILE A 117 -13.08 13.20 -9.19
CA ILE A 117 -12.37 13.34 -7.92
C ILE A 117 -13.33 13.70 -6.78
N VAL A 118 -14.18 14.73 -7.00
CA VAL A 118 -15.17 15.16 -6.00
C VAL A 118 -16.16 14.03 -5.69
N ASP A 119 -16.65 13.34 -6.72
CA ASP A 119 -17.60 12.24 -6.59
C ASP A 119 -17.02 11.04 -5.82
N THR A 120 -15.69 10.82 -5.88
CA THR A 120 -15.01 9.75 -5.13
C THR A 120 -14.62 10.13 -3.71
N GLU A 121 -14.38 11.42 -3.43
CA GLU A 121 -13.96 11.91 -2.11
C GLU A 121 -15.15 12.17 -1.17
N ASP A 122 -16.30 12.59 -1.71
CA ASP A 122 -17.52 12.75 -0.91
C ASP A 122 -18.21 11.40 -0.70
N ARG A 123 -18.20 10.91 0.55
CA ARG A 123 -18.76 9.59 0.91
C ARG A 123 -20.22 9.41 0.52
N LYS A 124 -21.03 10.47 0.58
CA LYS A 124 -22.45 10.37 0.25
C LYS A 124 -22.63 10.26 -1.26
N ILE A 125 -21.97 11.13 -2.03
CA ILE A 125 -22.00 11.09 -3.50
C ILE A 125 -21.43 9.75 -4.00
N PHE A 126 -20.34 9.29 -3.40
CA PHE A 126 -19.73 8.00 -3.70
C PHE A 126 -20.73 6.86 -3.51
N ALA A 127 -21.37 6.79 -2.34
CA ALA A 127 -22.38 5.76 -2.06
C ALA A 127 -23.55 5.80 -3.07
N GLU A 128 -24.06 6.99 -3.41
CA GLU A 128 -25.13 7.17 -4.39
C GLU A 128 -24.71 6.68 -5.79
N LYS A 129 -23.50 7.03 -6.24
CA LYS A 129 -22.94 6.62 -7.54
C LYS A 129 -22.70 5.10 -7.61
N ILE A 130 -22.16 4.51 -6.54
CA ILE A 130 -21.97 3.06 -6.42
C ILE A 130 -23.31 2.32 -6.47
N ASN A 131 -24.31 2.79 -5.73
CA ASN A 131 -25.66 2.21 -5.74
C ASN A 131 -26.34 2.33 -7.12
N ALA A 132 -26.11 3.43 -7.85
CA ALA A 132 -26.67 3.65 -9.19
C ALA A 132 -26.23 2.59 -10.22
N ILE A 133 -25.11 1.90 -9.99
CA ILE A 133 -24.65 0.78 -10.82
C ILE A 133 -24.91 -0.59 -10.19
N GLY A 134 -25.68 -0.65 -9.10
CA GLY A 134 -26.03 -1.89 -8.40
C GLY A 134 -24.88 -2.52 -7.60
N GLU A 135 -23.80 -1.78 -7.37
CA GLU A 135 -22.73 -2.16 -6.45
C GLU A 135 -23.03 -1.63 -5.05
N LYS A 136 -22.28 -2.08 -4.03
CA LYS A 136 -22.58 -1.76 -2.62
C LYS A 136 -21.36 -1.17 -1.91
N VAL A 137 -21.60 -0.08 -1.19
CA VAL A 137 -20.72 0.38 -0.10
C VAL A 137 -21.21 -0.20 1.23
N ALA A 138 -20.34 -0.18 2.25
CA ALA A 138 -20.74 -0.57 3.60
C ALA A 138 -21.96 0.26 4.06
N PRO A 139 -23.06 -0.39 4.50
CA PRO A 139 -24.23 0.33 4.97
C PRO A 139 -23.90 1.21 6.18
N SER A 140 -24.36 2.45 6.16
CA SER A 140 -24.20 3.40 7.27
C SER A 140 -25.44 4.27 7.41
N ALA A 141 -25.74 4.70 8.63
CA ALA A 141 -26.82 5.64 8.93
C ALA A 141 -26.37 6.70 9.93
N ALA A 142 -26.65 7.97 9.65
CA ALA A 142 -26.54 9.03 10.63
C ALA A 142 -27.85 9.10 11.43
N VAL A 143 -27.74 9.11 12.76
CA VAL A 143 -28.85 9.06 13.71
C VAL A 143 -28.64 10.10 14.80
N LEU A 144 -29.72 10.60 15.38
CA LEU A 144 -29.71 11.65 16.40
C LEU A 144 -30.18 11.14 17.77
N THR A 145 -30.83 9.97 17.80
CA THR A 145 -31.36 9.38 19.05
C THR A 145 -30.91 7.92 19.21
N VAL A 146 -31.00 7.41 20.44
CA VAL A 146 -30.70 6.00 20.72
C VAL A 146 -31.68 5.09 19.99
N ASP A 147 -32.97 5.41 19.95
CA ASP A 147 -33.96 4.59 19.26
C ASP A 147 -33.73 4.55 17.74
N GLU A 148 -33.32 5.68 17.14
CA GLU A 148 -32.88 5.72 15.74
C GLU A 148 -31.63 4.86 15.51
N ALA A 149 -30.66 4.88 16.44
CA ALA A 149 -29.46 4.04 16.36
C ALA A 149 -29.81 2.55 16.36
N LEU A 150 -30.73 2.12 17.24
CA LEU A 150 -31.17 0.74 17.32
C LEU A 150 -31.97 0.33 16.07
N ALA A 151 -32.86 1.19 15.59
CA ALA A 151 -33.60 0.96 14.34
C ALA A 151 -32.66 0.85 13.14
N ALA A 152 -31.66 1.73 13.05
CA ALA A 152 -30.63 1.68 12.01
C ALA A 152 -29.82 0.39 12.09
N ALA A 153 -29.43 -0.05 13.29
CA ALA A 153 -28.67 -1.28 13.47
C ALA A 153 -29.48 -2.55 13.14
N ILE A 154 -30.80 -2.54 13.34
CA ILE A 154 -31.68 -3.63 12.88
C ILE A 154 -31.69 -3.70 11.34
N GLN A 155 -31.75 -2.54 10.67
CA GLN A 155 -31.72 -2.48 9.20
C GLN A 155 -30.36 -2.85 8.61
N ILE A 156 -29.27 -2.38 9.22
CA ILE A 156 -27.88 -2.64 8.81
C ILE A 156 -27.46 -4.09 9.17
N GLY A 157 -27.99 -4.61 10.26
CA GLY A 157 -27.65 -5.90 10.85
C GLY A 157 -26.35 -5.88 11.66
N TYR A 158 -26.39 -6.45 12.86
CA TYR A 158 -25.22 -6.61 13.72
C TYR A 158 -24.14 -7.53 13.12
N PRO A 159 -22.86 -7.41 13.55
CA PRO A 159 -22.35 -6.34 14.41
C PRO A 159 -22.28 -4.99 13.69
N VAL A 160 -22.37 -3.90 14.46
CA VAL A 160 -22.26 -2.51 13.97
C VAL A 160 -21.19 -1.75 14.74
N MET A 161 -20.70 -0.67 14.14
CA MET A 161 -19.81 0.29 14.77
C MET A 161 -20.57 1.60 14.97
N ALA A 162 -20.65 2.06 16.20
CA ALA A 162 -21.17 3.37 16.56
C ALA A 162 -20.00 4.36 16.59
N ARG A 163 -20.16 5.54 15.97
CA ARG A 163 -19.16 6.63 15.98
C ARG A 163 -19.83 7.98 16.19
N SER A 164 -19.39 8.75 17.18
CA SER A 164 -19.83 10.13 17.35
C SER A 164 -19.40 10.99 16.16
N ALA A 165 -20.33 11.73 15.57
CA ALA A 165 -20.01 12.72 14.56
C ALA A 165 -19.11 13.82 15.15
N PHE A 166 -18.20 14.35 14.32
CA PHE A 166 -17.28 15.45 14.67
C PHE A 166 -16.34 15.20 15.87
N SER A 167 -16.16 13.94 16.29
CA SER A 167 -15.22 13.57 17.36
C SER A 167 -13.84 13.19 16.80
N LEU A 168 -12.77 13.73 17.41
CA LEU A 168 -11.39 13.33 17.11
C LEU A 168 -10.99 12.14 17.98
N GLY A 169 -10.27 11.18 17.42
CA GLY A 169 -9.65 10.08 18.19
C GLY A 169 -10.59 8.96 18.67
N GLY A 170 -11.78 8.84 18.10
CA GLY A 170 -12.71 7.73 18.44
C GLY A 170 -13.42 7.90 19.79
N LEU A 171 -13.47 9.12 20.33
CA LEU A 171 -14.18 9.42 21.56
C LEU A 171 -15.69 9.10 21.41
N GLY A 172 -16.18 8.13 22.18
CA GLY A 172 -17.57 7.65 22.05
C GLY A 172 -17.81 6.69 20.88
N SER A 173 -16.76 6.20 20.22
CA SER A 173 -16.88 5.11 19.24
C SER A 173 -16.75 3.73 19.88
N GLY A 174 -17.48 2.76 19.36
CA GLY A 174 -17.43 1.38 19.87
C GLY A 174 -18.12 0.40 18.93
N PHE A 175 -17.82 -0.88 19.12
CA PHE A 175 -18.46 -1.97 18.39
C PHE A 175 -19.58 -2.55 19.25
N ALA A 176 -20.72 -2.80 18.62
CA ALA A 176 -21.85 -3.50 19.24
C ALA A 176 -22.17 -4.76 18.44
N ASN A 177 -22.24 -5.90 19.12
CA ASN A 177 -22.67 -7.17 18.54
C ASN A 177 -24.17 -7.43 18.70
N ASN A 178 -24.84 -6.63 19.54
CA ASN A 178 -26.26 -6.76 19.85
C ASN A 178 -26.84 -5.40 20.29
N GLU A 179 -28.16 -5.37 20.49
CA GLU A 179 -28.92 -4.17 20.87
C GLU A 179 -28.50 -3.59 22.21
N GLU A 180 -28.21 -4.43 23.21
CA GLU A 180 -27.83 -3.99 24.56
C GLU A 180 -26.50 -3.23 24.55
N GLU A 181 -25.49 -3.78 23.85
CA GLU A 181 -24.18 -3.14 23.64
C GLU A 181 -24.34 -1.82 22.89
N LEU A 182 -25.16 -1.78 21.83
CA LEU A 182 -25.36 -0.56 21.06
C LEU A 182 -26.08 0.51 21.87
N ARG A 183 -27.08 0.14 22.65
CA ARG A 183 -27.82 1.08 23.51
C ARG A 183 -26.89 1.77 24.50
N ALA A 184 -26.00 1.00 25.15
CA ALA A 184 -25.00 1.54 26.06
C ALA A 184 -24.05 2.51 25.36
N LEU A 185 -23.51 2.12 24.20
CA LEU A 185 -22.61 2.96 23.39
C LEU A 185 -23.30 4.23 22.89
N ALA A 186 -24.53 4.12 22.39
CA ALA A 186 -25.29 5.26 21.86
C ALA A 186 -25.65 6.26 22.96
N HIS A 187 -26.04 5.81 24.16
CA HIS A 187 -26.25 6.70 25.31
C HIS A 187 -24.98 7.47 25.68
N GLN A 188 -23.84 6.77 25.74
CA GLN A 188 -22.57 7.41 26.05
C GLN A 188 -22.16 8.41 24.96
N ALA A 189 -22.25 8.02 23.70
CA ALA A 189 -21.86 8.84 22.56
C ALA A 189 -22.73 10.10 22.41
N LEU A 190 -24.05 9.96 22.49
CA LEU A 190 -25.00 11.07 22.34
C LEU A 190 -24.99 12.05 23.52
N SER A 191 -24.39 11.68 24.66
CA SER A 191 -24.13 12.63 25.75
C SER A 191 -22.98 13.60 25.46
N HIS A 192 -22.17 13.32 24.44
CA HIS A 192 -21.01 14.12 24.04
C HIS A 192 -21.08 14.63 22.59
N SER A 193 -22.05 14.19 21.79
CA SER A 193 -22.26 14.61 20.39
C SER A 193 -23.74 14.61 20.02
N GLU A 194 -24.17 15.55 19.19
CA GLU A 194 -25.56 15.67 18.72
C GLU A 194 -25.94 14.63 17.66
N GLN A 195 -24.94 13.94 17.08
CA GLN A 195 -25.16 12.97 16.02
C GLN A 195 -24.23 11.76 16.20
N LEU A 196 -24.79 10.58 15.94
CA LEU A 196 -24.10 9.31 15.93
C LEU A 196 -24.17 8.71 14.52
N ILE A 197 -23.11 8.04 14.08
CA ILE A 197 -23.08 7.27 12.83
C ILE A 197 -23.03 5.79 13.21
N ILE A 198 -23.97 5.02 12.69
CA ILE A 198 -24.02 3.57 12.80
C ILE A 198 -23.55 2.98 11.47
N ASP A 199 -22.40 2.32 11.47
CA ASP A 199 -21.86 1.62 10.31
C ASP A 199 -21.98 0.11 10.48
N LYS A 200 -22.10 -0.61 9.36
CA LYS A 200 -21.86 -2.06 9.36
C LYS A 200 -20.44 -2.34 9.88
N SER A 201 -20.31 -3.15 10.92
CA SER A 201 -18.99 -3.59 11.35
C SER A 201 -18.50 -4.66 10.39
N LEU A 202 -17.46 -4.30 9.64
CA LEU A 202 -16.72 -5.20 8.76
C LEU A 202 -15.40 -5.63 9.40
N LYS A 203 -15.23 -5.43 10.72
CA LYS A 203 -14.01 -5.77 11.46
C LYS A 203 -13.69 -7.26 11.29
N GLY A 204 -12.46 -7.56 10.89
CA GLY A 204 -12.03 -8.94 10.65
C GLY A 204 -12.34 -9.49 9.26
N TRP A 205 -12.98 -8.70 8.39
CA TRP A 205 -13.09 -9.05 6.96
C TRP A 205 -11.74 -8.90 6.27
N LYS A 206 -11.55 -9.61 5.16
CA LYS A 206 -10.35 -9.47 4.32
C LYS A 206 -10.37 -8.09 3.67
N GLU A 207 -9.25 -7.40 3.67
CA GLU A 207 -9.10 -6.13 2.97
C GLU A 207 -8.25 -6.32 1.73
N VAL A 208 -8.82 -6.00 0.56
CA VAL A 208 -8.23 -6.26 -0.76
C VAL A 208 -8.21 -4.97 -1.56
N GLU A 209 -7.11 -4.69 -2.24
CA GLU A 209 -6.92 -3.48 -3.04
C GLU A 209 -6.61 -3.83 -4.50
N TYR A 210 -7.06 -2.99 -5.43
CA TYR A 210 -6.72 -3.09 -6.84
C TYR A 210 -6.23 -1.75 -7.37
N GLU A 211 -5.12 -1.77 -8.10
CA GLU A 211 -4.64 -0.65 -8.89
C GLU A 211 -5.20 -0.77 -10.31
N VAL A 212 -6.00 0.20 -10.72
CA VAL A 212 -6.73 0.17 -11.98
C VAL A 212 -6.22 1.29 -12.88
N VAL A 213 -5.99 0.97 -14.14
CA VAL A 213 -5.58 1.93 -15.16
C VAL A 213 -6.63 1.94 -16.26
N ARG A 214 -7.11 3.14 -16.62
CA ARG A 214 -8.10 3.34 -17.67
C ARG A 214 -7.70 4.47 -18.61
N ASP A 215 -7.73 4.23 -19.91
CA ASP A 215 -7.49 5.26 -20.92
C ASP A 215 -8.78 5.96 -21.40
N ALA A 216 -8.61 6.98 -22.25
CA ALA A 216 -9.73 7.72 -22.82
C ALA A 216 -10.57 6.92 -23.85
N TYR A 217 -10.11 5.73 -24.24
CA TYR A 217 -10.72 4.85 -25.24
C TYR A 217 -11.36 3.60 -24.63
N ASP A 218 -11.52 3.62 -23.30
CA ASP A 218 -12.18 2.60 -22.49
C ASP A 218 -11.44 1.25 -22.37
N ASN A 219 -10.16 1.21 -22.73
CA ASN A 219 -9.27 0.15 -22.27
C ASN A 219 -9.09 0.32 -20.76
N CYS A 220 -9.34 -0.74 -20.01
CA CYS A 220 -9.32 -0.72 -18.55
C CYS A 220 -8.74 -2.04 -18.04
N ILE A 221 -7.65 -1.94 -17.27
CA ILE A 221 -6.86 -3.08 -16.78
C ILE A 221 -6.62 -2.95 -15.28
N THR A 222 -6.49 -4.08 -14.58
CA THR A 222 -6.08 -4.12 -13.18
C THR A 222 -4.62 -4.52 -13.07
N VAL A 223 -3.73 -3.54 -12.85
CA VAL A 223 -2.27 -3.71 -12.93
C VAL A 223 -1.72 -4.51 -11.75
N CYS A 224 -2.28 -4.32 -10.57
CA CYS A 224 -1.84 -5.04 -9.39
C CYS A 224 -3.05 -5.24 -8.47
N ASN A 225 -3.11 -6.40 -7.84
CA ASN A 225 -4.02 -6.63 -6.74
C ASN A 225 -3.24 -6.99 -5.48
N MET A 226 -3.69 -6.49 -4.34
CA MET A 226 -3.01 -6.57 -3.07
C MET A 226 -3.95 -7.11 -2.00
N GLU A 227 -3.43 -7.96 -1.14
CA GLU A 227 -4.17 -8.52 -0.01
C GLU A 227 -3.52 -8.08 1.29
N ASN A 228 -4.31 -7.53 2.19
CA ASN A 228 -3.85 -7.12 3.51
C ASN A 228 -3.78 -8.38 4.40
N VAL A 229 -2.63 -8.61 5.03
CA VAL A 229 -2.45 -9.67 6.04
C VAL A 229 -3.19 -9.30 7.31
N ASP A 230 -3.07 -8.03 7.70
CA ASP A 230 -3.86 -7.43 8.76
C ASP A 230 -5.30 -7.23 8.25
N PRO A 231 -6.33 -7.67 8.99
CA PRO A 231 -7.70 -7.58 8.53
C PRO A 231 -8.27 -6.16 8.66
N LEU A 232 -9.42 -5.94 8.03
CA LEU A 232 -10.11 -4.64 8.04
C LEU A 232 -10.32 -4.12 9.48
N GLY A 233 -10.00 -2.83 9.64
CA GLY A 233 -9.95 -2.13 10.92
C GLY A 233 -8.55 -1.55 11.21
N ILE A 234 -7.54 -2.03 10.49
CA ILE A 234 -6.19 -1.47 10.42
C ILE A 234 -6.03 -0.87 9.03
N HIS A 235 -5.67 0.41 8.94
CA HIS A 235 -5.54 1.11 7.66
C HIS A 235 -4.51 0.41 6.78
N THR A 236 -4.73 0.32 5.45
CA THR A 236 -3.77 -0.30 4.49
C THR A 236 -2.33 0.22 4.62
N GLY A 237 -2.19 1.49 4.99
CA GLY A 237 -0.93 2.14 5.35
C GLY A 237 -0.23 1.58 6.60
N GLU A 238 -0.99 1.16 7.59
CA GLU A 238 -0.56 0.48 8.83
C GLU A 238 -0.50 -1.04 8.70
N SER A 239 -1.05 -1.60 7.62
CA SER A 239 -1.13 -3.05 7.42
C SER A 239 0.13 -3.61 6.77
N ILE A 240 0.42 -4.86 7.10
CA ILE A 240 1.27 -5.72 6.26
C ILE A 240 0.45 -6.12 5.03
N VAL A 241 1.02 -5.92 3.84
CA VAL A 241 0.32 -6.11 2.56
C VAL A 241 1.14 -7.02 1.66
N VAL A 242 0.47 -7.92 0.92
CA VAL A 242 1.12 -8.81 -0.04
C VAL A 242 0.60 -8.58 -1.46
N ALA A 243 1.49 -8.75 -2.44
CA ALA A 243 1.15 -8.79 -3.86
C ALA A 243 1.77 -10.03 -4.54
N PRO A 244 1.01 -10.76 -5.38
CA PRO A 244 -0.44 -10.65 -5.58
C PRO A 244 -1.24 -11.16 -4.37
N SER A 245 -2.59 -11.11 -4.41
CA SER A 245 -3.41 -11.80 -3.40
C SER A 245 -3.12 -13.29 -3.34
N GLN A 246 -3.21 -13.89 -2.15
CA GLN A 246 -2.87 -15.28 -1.88
C GLN A 246 -4.09 -16.16 -1.57
N THR A 247 -5.17 -15.58 -1.03
CA THR A 247 -6.28 -16.37 -0.47
C THR A 247 -7.62 -16.20 -1.20
N LEU A 248 -7.61 -15.48 -2.33
CA LEU A 248 -8.77 -15.35 -3.20
C LEU A 248 -8.87 -16.57 -4.12
N SER A 249 -10.05 -17.17 -4.20
CA SER A 249 -10.40 -18.05 -5.30
C SER A 249 -10.43 -17.26 -6.61
N ASN A 250 -10.31 -17.97 -7.74
CA ASN A 250 -10.41 -17.35 -9.06
C ASN A 250 -11.76 -16.63 -9.25
N ARG A 251 -12.85 -17.15 -8.66
CA ARG A 251 -14.18 -16.54 -8.73
C ARG A 251 -14.23 -15.22 -7.96
N GLU A 252 -13.71 -15.19 -6.74
CA GLU A 252 -13.61 -13.95 -5.95
C GLU A 252 -12.72 -12.92 -6.65
N TYR A 253 -11.58 -13.36 -7.19
CA TYR A 253 -10.67 -12.48 -7.94
C TYR A 253 -11.37 -11.82 -9.14
N TYR A 254 -12.05 -12.59 -9.99
CA TYR A 254 -12.76 -12.03 -11.15
C TYR A 254 -13.99 -11.21 -10.76
N MET A 255 -14.66 -11.55 -9.66
CA MET A 255 -15.75 -10.75 -9.11
C MET A 255 -15.24 -9.34 -8.74
N LEU A 256 -14.20 -9.25 -7.90
CA LEU A 256 -13.63 -7.98 -7.48
C LEU A 256 -13.02 -7.21 -8.66
N ARG A 257 -12.27 -7.89 -9.55
CA ARG A 257 -11.71 -7.30 -10.77
C ARG A 257 -12.78 -6.69 -11.67
N ASN A 258 -13.87 -7.40 -11.93
CA ASN A 258 -14.96 -6.91 -12.79
C ASN A 258 -15.68 -5.72 -12.14
N THR A 259 -15.90 -5.77 -10.82
CA THR A 259 -16.44 -4.64 -10.07
C THR A 259 -15.51 -3.43 -10.15
N ALA A 260 -14.19 -3.61 -10.02
CA ALA A 260 -13.21 -2.53 -10.15
C ALA A 260 -13.38 -1.81 -11.49
N ILE A 261 -13.30 -2.56 -12.60
CA ILE A 261 -13.43 -2.03 -13.96
C ILE A 261 -14.78 -1.30 -14.14
N LYS A 262 -15.88 -1.89 -13.66
CA LYS A 262 -17.23 -1.31 -13.73
C LYS A 262 -17.32 0.03 -12.98
N VAL A 263 -16.78 0.08 -11.77
CA VAL A 263 -16.77 1.28 -10.91
C VAL A 263 -15.93 2.38 -11.56
N ILE A 264 -14.70 2.08 -11.97
CA ILE A 264 -13.78 3.07 -12.56
C ILE A 264 -14.35 3.65 -13.86
N ARG A 265 -15.00 2.81 -14.69
CA ARG A 265 -15.75 3.27 -15.88
C ARG A 265 -16.89 4.21 -15.50
N HIS A 266 -17.67 3.88 -14.46
CA HIS A 266 -18.81 4.69 -14.03
C HIS A 266 -18.39 6.08 -13.54
N PHE A 267 -17.28 6.18 -12.79
CA PHE A 267 -16.72 7.46 -12.36
C PHE A 267 -16.02 8.23 -13.50
N GLY A 268 -15.81 7.62 -14.67
CA GLY A 268 -15.18 8.29 -15.81
C GLY A 268 -13.71 8.64 -15.56
N ILE A 269 -13.01 7.86 -14.73
CA ILE A 269 -11.59 8.06 -14.42
C ILE A 269 -10.75 7.79 -15.67
N VAL A 270 -9.73 8.63 -15.90
CA VAL A 270 -8.76 8.51 -16.99
C VAL A 270 -7.37 8.73 -16.41
N GLY A 271 -6.53 7.69 -16.48
CA GLY A 271 -5.27 7.63 -15.76
C GLY A 271 -5.26 6.40 -14.86
N GLU A 272 -4.94 6.59 -13.59
CA GLU A 272 -4.79 5.53 -12.59
C GLU A 272 -5.61 5.87 -11.33
N CYS A 273 -6.08 4.83 -10.65
CA CYS A 273 -6.72 4.92 -9.35
C CYS A 273 -6.60 3.59 -8.56
N ASN A 274 -6.70 3.72 -7.24
CA ASN A 274 -6.81 2.59 -6.31
C ASN A 274 -8.26 2.39 -5.88
N ILE A 275 -8.73 1.13 -5.81
CA ILE A 275 -10.03 0.76 -5.23
C ILE A 275 -9.84 -0.28 -4.14
N GLN A 276 -10.59 -0.14 -3.05
CA GLN A 276 -10.49 -0.99 -1.86
C GLN A 276 -11.79 -1.74 -1.57
N TYR A 277 -11.67 -2.98 -1.12
CA TYR A 277 -12.77 -3.88 -0.80
C TYR A 277 -12.61 -4.46 0.60
N ALA A 278 -13.74 -4.66 1.26
CA ALA A 278 -13.86 -5.61 2.36
C ALA A 278 -14.59 -6.86 1.85
N LEU A 279 -13.93 -8.01 1.87
CA LEU A 279 -14.47 -9.31 1.46
C LEU A 279 -14.72 -10.19 2.69
N ASN A 280 -15.91 -10.77 2.78
CA ASN A 280 -16.27 -11.69 3.86
C ASN A 280 -15.40 -12.95 3.76
N PRO A 281 -14.73 -13.39 4.84
CA PRO A 281 -13.87 -14.57 4.79
C PRO A 281 -14.65 -15.89 4.63
N ASN A 282 -15.98 -15.88 4.77
CA ASN A 282 -16.83 -17.08 4.74
C ASN A 282 -17.85 -17.08 3.59
N SER A 283 -17.88 -16.04 2.74
CA SER A 283 -18.81 -15.94 1.63
C SER A 283 -18.28 -14.98 0.55
N GLU A 284 -18.93 -14.93 -0.61
CA GLU A 284 -18.59 -13.97 -1.67
C GLU A 284 -19.21 -12.57 -1.42
N GLU A 285 -19.74 -12.31 -0.21
CA GLU A 285 -20.24 -10.99 0.14
C GLU A 285 -19.07 -10.02 0.30
N PHE A 286 -19.14 -8.88 -0.41
CA PHE A 286 -18.15 -7.83 -0.30
C PHE A 286 -18.80 -6.45 -0.31
N TYR A 287 -18.05 -5.47 0.19
CA TYR A 287 -18.40 -4.05 0.12
C TYR A 287 -17.22 -3.27 -0.46
N ILE A 288 -17.53 -2.27 -1.29
CA ILE A 288 -16.56 -1.27 -1.73
C ILE A 288 -16.34 -0.29 -0.60
N ILE A 289 -15.08 -0.07 -0.23
CA ILE A 289 -14.70 0.83 0.88
C ILE A 289 -14.51 2.25 0.35
N GLU A 290 -13.64 2.41 -0.65
CA GLU A 290 -13.34 3.70 -1.27
C GLU A 290 -12.67 3.52 -2.64
N VAL A 291 -12.63 4.62 -3.40
CA VAL A 291 -11.84 4.76 -4.63
C VAL A 291 -10.99 6.02 -4.48
N ASN A 292 -9.67 5.89 -4.60
CA ASN A 292 -8.74 6.99 -4.65
C ASN A 292 -8.45 7.33 -6.11
N ALA A 293 -9.09 8.38 -6.66
CA ALA A 293 -9.00 8.76 -8.06
C ALA A 293 -7.69 9.51 -8.44
N ARG A 294 -6.56 9.02 -7.93
CA ARG A 294 -5.21 9.56 -8.08
C ARG A 294 -4.15 8.50 -7.80
N LEU A 295 -2.90 8.83 -8.11
CA LEU A 295 -1.75 8.07 -7.61
C LEU A 295 -1.73 8.07 -6.08
N SER A 296 -1.16 7.02 -5.52
CA SER A 296 -1.21 6.70 -4.11
C SER A 296 0.06 6.00 -3.66
N ARG A 297 0.18 5.78 -2.36
CA ARG A 297 1.22 4.91 -1.80
C ARG A 297 1.09 3.48 -2.34
N SER A 298 -0.14 2.98 -2.47
CA SER A 298 -0.43 1.65 -3.06
C SER A 298 -0.02 1.59 -4.54
N SER A 299 -0.17 2.67 -5.31
CA SER A 299 0.27 2.71 -6.72
C SER A 299 1.79 2.75 -6.86
N ALA A 300 2.50 3.43 -5.95
CA ALA A 300 3.96 3.36 -5.88
C ALA A 300 4.43 1.94 -5.53
N LEU A 301 3.83 1.31 -4.51
CA LEU A 301 4.10 -0.07 -4.13
C LEU A 301 3.85 -1.04 -5.30
N ALA A 302 2.70 -0.94 -5.96
CA ALA A 302 2.35 -1.75 -7.11
C ALA A 302 3.31 -1.55 -8.30
N SER A 303 3.76 -0.32 -8.55
CA SER A 303 4.74 -0.06 -9.60
C SER A 303 6.06 -0.79 -9.33
N LYS A 304 6.49 -0.82 -8.07
CA LYS A 304 7.71 -1.53 -7.64
C LYS A 304 7.51 -3.04 -7.59
N ALA A 305 6.33 -3.49 -7.16
CA ALA A 305 6.00 -4.91 -7.09
C ALA A 305 5.93 -5.55 -8.48
N THR A 306 5.33 -4.87 -9.46
CA THR A 306 5.09 -5.42 -10.79
C THR A 306 6.17 -5.08 -11.80
N GLY A 307 6.88 -3.96 -11.61
CA GLY A 307 7.73 -3.34 -12.62
C GLY A 307 6.95 -2.44 -13.61
N TYR A 308 5.62 -2.34 -13.49
CA TYR A 308 4.77 -1.52 -14.34
C TYR A 308 4.74 -0.06 -13.84
N PRO A 309 5.21 0.94 -14.61
CA PRO A 309 5.37 2.29 -14.10
C PRO A 309 4.05 3.10 -14.14
N LEU A 310 3.17 2.88 -13.15
CA LEU A 310 1.81 3.42 -13.11
C LEU A 310 1.74 4.94 -13.31
N ALA A 311 2.57 5.72 -12.60
CA ALA A 311 2.60 7.17 -12.70
C ALA A 311 2.99 7.66 -14.11
N TYR A 312 3.98 7.02 -14.73
CA TYR A 312 4.42 7.35 -16.09
C TYR A 312 3.31 7.04 -17.11
N VAL A 313 2.66 5.87 -16.99
CA VAL A 313 1.54 5.49 -17.85
C VAL A 313 0.38 6.47 -17.68
N ALA A 314 -0.03 6.75 -16.44
CA ALA A 314 -1.11 7.70 -16.14
C ALA A 314 -0.86 9.09 -16.74
N ALA A 315 0.39 9.55 -16.75
CA ALA A 315 0.78 10.83 -17.37
C ALA A 315 0.60 10.81 -18.89
N LYS A 316 0.96 9.72 -19.58
CA LYS A 316 0.71 9.54 -21.02
C LYS A 316 -0.79 9.46 -21.33
N LEU A 317 -1.56 8.73 -20.50
CA LEU A 317 -3.02 8.64 -20.64
C LEU A 317 -3.70 9.99 -20.48
N ALA A 318 -3.19 10.84 -19.57
CA ALA A 318 -3.69 12.20 -19.37
C ALA A 318 -3.49 13.11 -20.61
N LEU A 319 -2.63 12.71 -21.56
CA LEU A 319 -2.45 13.36 -22.86
C LEU A 319 -3.34 12.78 -23.97
N GLY A 320 -4.15 11.77 -23.65
CA GLY A 320 -4.99 11.06 -24.62
C GLY A 320 -4.25 9.98 -25.42
N ILE A 321 -3.06 9.54 -24.99
CA ILE A 321 -2.36 8.41 -25.61
C ILE A 321 -3.02 7.12 -25.10
N PRO A 322 -3.45 6.20 -25.97
CA PRO A 322 -4.11 4.96 -25.55
C PRO A 322 -3.11 3.93 -24.99
N LEU A 323 -3.58 3.03 -24.12
CA LEU A 323 -2.74 1.98 -23.50
C LEU A 323 -1.96 1.13 -24.53
N PRO A 324 -2.55 0.70 -25.67
CA PRO A 324 -1.84 -0.06 -26.70
C PRO A 324 -0.70 0.69 -27.40
N GLU A 325 -0.65 2.03 -27.35
CA GLU A 325 0.42 2.81 -27.99
C GLU A 325 1.59 3.09 -27.04
N ILE A 326 1.37 2.95 -25.73
CA ILE A 326 2.42 3.11 -24.73
C ILE A 326 3.24 1.81 -24.69
N LYS A 327 4.54 1.90 -24.92
CA LYS A 327 5.43 0.72 -24.83
C LYS A 327 5.65 0.30 -23.38
N ASN A 328 5.68 -1.02 -23.13
CA ASN A 328 6.21 -1.54 -21.89
C ASN A 328 7.73 -1.39 -21.88
N SER A 329 8.24 -0.46 -21.07
CA SER A 329 9.68 -0.18 -20.97
C SER A 329 10.52 -1.34 -20.41
N VAL A 330 9.91 -2.32 -19.75
CA VAL A 330 10.60 -3.47 -19.16
C VAL A 330 10.93 -4.51 -20.24
N THR A 331 9.95 -4.90 -21.06
CA THR A 331 10.13 -5.89 -22.14
C THR A 331 10.63 -5.26 -23.43
N GLY A 332 10.30 -3.98 -23.70
CA GLY A 332 10.67 -3.25 -24.92
C GLY A 332 9.92 -3.69 -26.19
N VAL A 333 9.23 -4.83 -26.17
CA VAL A 333 8.54 -5.44 -27.31
C VAL A 333 7.02 -5.55 -27.13
N THR A 334 6.51 -5.37 -25.91
CA THR A 334 5.07 -5.35 -25.62
C THR A 334 4.58 -3.92 -25.30
N THR A 335 3.26 -3.77 -25.14
CA THR A 335 2.61 -2.49 -24.82
C THR A 335 2.25 -2.43 -23.34
N ALA A 336 1.76 -1.28 -22.87
CA ALA A 336 1.24 -1.11 -21.51
C ALA A 336 -0.18 -1.68 -21.35
N CYS A 337 -0.82 -2.18 -22.42
CA CYS A 337 -2.18 -2.69 -22.37
C CYS A 337 -2.25 -4.17 -21.94
N PHE A 338 -1.82 -4.48 -20.72
CA PHE A 338 -1.83 -5.84 -20.16
C PHE A 338 -1.91 -5.81 -18.63
N GLU A 339 -2.29 -6.93 -18.03
CA GLU A 339 -2.23 -7.12 -16.58
C GLU A 339 -0.97 -7.90 -16.23
N PRO A 340 -0.04 -7.34 -15.43
CA PRO A 340 1.18 -8.03 -15.02
C PRO A 340 0.96 -9.39 -14.35
N SER A 341 1.91 -10.30 -14.57
CA SER A 341 2.00 -11.60 -13.91
C SER A 341 3.31 -11.69 -13.13
N LEU A 342 3.21 -12.15 -11.87
CA LEU A 342 4.34 -12.20 -10.93
C LEU A 342 4.64 -13.66 -10.58
N ASP A 343 5.88 -14.10 -10.78
CA ASP A 343 6.38 -15.42 -10.37
C ASP A 343 7.12 -15.39 -9.01
N TYR A 344 6.79 -14.38 -8.22
CA TYR A 344 7.28 -14.10 -6.88
C TYR A 344 6.18 -13.46 -6.02
N CYS A 345 6.43 -13.43 -4.71
CA CYS A 345 5.60 -12.75 -3.72
C CYS A 345 6.32 -11.50 -3.23
N VAL A 346 5.57 -10.41 -3.15
CA VAL A 346 6.01 -9.13 -2.59
C VAL A 346 5.32 -8.92 -1.25
N VAL A 347 6.07 -8.50 -0.24
CA VAL A 347 5.55 -8.17 1.09
C VAL A 347 5.98 -6.75 1.45
N LYS A 348 4.98 -5.92 1.76
CA LYS A 348 5.18 -4.60 2.38
C LYS A 348 4.94 -4.67 3.87
N ILE A 349 5.82 -4.05 4.65
CA ILE A 349 5.62 -3.85 6.10
C ILE A 349 5.82 -2.36 6.43
N PRO A 350 4.90 -1.72 7.17
CA PRO A 350 5.07 -0.35 7.61
C PRO A 350 6.22 -0.21 8.62
N ARG A 351 6.77 1.00 8.70
CA ARG A 351 7.74 1.42 9.72
C ARG A 351 7.09 2.38 10.69
N TRP A 352 7.31 2.15 11.98
CA TRP A 352 6.83 2.99 13.06
C TRP A 352 7.99 3.52 13.90
N ASP A 353 7.84 4.76 14.37
CA ASP A 353 8.76 5.41 15.31
C ASP A 353 8.03 5.84 16.60
N LEU A 354 7.01 5.08 17.01
CA LEU A 354 6.12 5.41 18.14
C LEU A 354 6.88 5.57 19.47
N ALA A 355 8.01 4.87 19.64
CA ALA A 355 8.86 5.00 20.83
C ALA A 355 9.43 6.42 21.04
N LYS A 356 9.44 7.27 20.02
CA LYS A 356 9.83 8.70 20.14
C LYS A 356 8.73 9.54 20.81
N PHE A 357 7.52 9.01 21.00
CA PHE A 357 6.35 9.74 21.44
C PHE A 357 5.69 9.11 22.68
N ASN A 358 6.17 9.45 23.88
CA ASN A 358 5.73 8.84 25.15
C ASN A 358 4.22 8.96 25.45
N ARG A 359 3.52 9.92 24.83
CA ARG A 359 2.07 10.17 25.06
C ARG A 359 1.18 9.62 23.94
N VAL A 360 1.76 8.97 22.94
CA VAL A 360 1.01 8.41 21.80
C VAL A 360 0.79 6.93 22.02
N SER A 361 -0.46 6.48 21.83
CA SER A 361 -0.80 5.06 21.90
C SER A 361 -0.08 4.25 20.81
N THR A 362 0.48 3.11 21.19
CA THR A 362 1.12 2.13 20.29
C THR A 362 0.11 1.29 19.51
N LYS A 363 -1.19 1.37 19.85
CA LYS A 363 -2.25 0.68 19.10
C LYS A 363 -2.33 1.25 17.68
N ILE A 364 -2.42 0.36 16.69
CA ILE A 364 -2.66 0.71 15.29
C ILE A 364 -4.12 0.44 14.93
N GLY A 365 -4.62 1.09 13.88
CA GLY A 365 -6.03 1.03 13.50
C GLY A 365 -6.27 1.79 12.20
N SER A 366 -7.45 2.37 12.03
CA SER A 366 -7.85 3.07 10.80
C SER A 366 -7.13 4.39 10.53
N SER A 367 -6.40 4.94 11.50
CA SER A 367 -5.62 6.18 11.32
C SER A 367 -4.13 5.84 11.26
N MET A 368 -3.47 6.29 10.18
CA MET A 368 -2.04 6.05 9.98
C MET A 368 -1.17 6.73 11.03
N LYS A 369 -0.14 6.02 11.47
CA LYS A 369 0.93 6.46 12.36
C LYS A 369 2.32 6.02 11.88
N SER A 370 2.39 5.12 10.90
CA SER A 370 3.61 4.72 10.23
C SER A 370 4.24 5.90 9.51
N VAL A 371 5.58 5.94 9.53
CA VAL A 371 6.40 7.04 9.01
C VAL A 371 7.14 6.67 7.72
N GLY A 372 7.00 5.41 7.31
CA GLY A 372 7.61 4.85 6.12
C GLY A 372 7.17 3.40 5.93
N GLU A 373 7.70 2.74 4.92
CA GLU A 373 7.41 1.34 4.63
C GLU A 373 8.59 0.68 3.91
N VAL A 374 8.67 -0.63 4.04
CA VAL A 374 9.62 -1.46 3.29
C VAL A 374 8.87 -2.36 2.34
N MET A 375 9.54 -2.77 1.27
CA MET A 375 9.06 -3.78 0.34
C MET A 375 10.15 -4.84 0.16
N ALA A 376 9.81 -6.11 0.33
CA ALA A 376 10.69 -7.22 0.03
C ALA A 376 10.04 -8.19 -0.95
N ILE A 377 10.89 -8.83 -1.75
CA ILE A 377 10.50 -9.79 -2.79
C ILE A 377 11.14 -11.14 -2.50
N GLY A 378 10.39 -12.22 -2.62
CA GLY A 378 10.86 -13.60 -2.47
C GLY A 378 9.99 -14.55 -3.30
N ARG A 379 10.44 -15.78 -3.56
CA ARG A 379 9.60 -16.75 -4.31
C ARG A 379 8.71 -17.61 -3.41
N SER A 380 8.66 -17.28 -2.13
CA SER A 380 7.64 -17.73 -1.19
C SER A 380 7.29 -16.59 -0.25
N PHE A 381 6.12 -16.66 0.37
CA PHE A 381 5.70 -15.70 1.38
C PHE A 381 6.68 -15.65 2.55
N GLU A 382 7.13 -16.81 3.06
CA GLU A 382 8.07 -16.88 4.19
C GLU A 382 9.38 -16.15 3.87
N GLU A 383 9.92 -16.35 2.65
CA GLU A 383 11.14 -15.68 2.19
C GLU A 383 10.96 -14.14 2.14
N ALA A 384 9.88 -13.68 1.49
CA ALA A 384 9.59 -12.27 1.33
C ALA A 384 9.30 -11.60 2.68
N PHE A 385 8.50 -12.22 3.53
CA PHE A 385 8.11 -11.71 4.85
C PHE A 385 9.30 -11.55 5.79
N GLN A 386 10.17 -12.57 5.89
CA GLN A 386 11.36 -12.45 6.75
C GLN A 386 12.36 -11.42 6.22
N LYS A 387 12.49 -11.25 4.90
CA LYS A 387 13.27 -10.15 4.32
C LYS A 387 12.68 -8.80 4.68
N ALA A 388 11.36 -8.62 4.56
CA ALA A 388 10.69 -7.37 4.91
C ALA A 388 10.88 -7.03 6.39
N LEU A 389 10.69 -7.98 7.31
CA LEU A 389 10.88 -7.73 8.74
C LEU A 389 12.28 -7.21 9.09
N ARG A 390 13.32 -7.72 8.43
CA ARG A 390 14.70 -7.23 8.60
C ARG A 390 14.92 -5.83 8.04
N MET A 391 14.17 -5.44 7.02
CA MET A 391 14.29 -4.09 6.44
C MET A 391 13.63 -3.04 7.33
N VAL A 392 12.64 -3.42 8.15
CA VAL A 392 11.89 -2.48 9.02
C VAL A 392 12.77 -1.92 10.14
N ASP A 393 13.63 -2.74 10.74
CA ASP A 393 14.46 -2.35 11.87
C ASP A 393 15.77 -3.13 11.87
N GLU A 394 16.90 -2.44 12.00
CA GLU A 394 18.24 -3.04 12.04
C GLU A 394 18.45 -4.03 13.21
N ASN A 395 17.62 -3.92 14.26
CA ASN A 395 17.67 -4.81 15.42
C ASN A 395 16.80 -6.06 15.26
N VAL A 396 16.05 -6.18 14.16
CA VAL A 396 15.17 -7.32 13.88
C VAL A 396 15.84 -8.26 12.89
N ASN A 397 16.13 -9.49 13.31
CA ASN A 397 16.81 -10.48 12.47
C ASN A 397 15.86 -11.31 11.58
N GLY A 398 14.55 -11.21 11.82
CA GLY A 398 13.50 -11.97 11.15
C GLY A 398 12.25 -12.11 12.05
N PHE A 399 11.43 -13.13 11.77
CA PHE A 399 10.26 -13.45 12.60
C PHE A 399 10.68 -14.24 13.84
N ASP A 400 11.14 -13.53 14.87
CA ASP A 400 11.76 -14.11 16.05
C ASP A 400 10.75 -14.22 17.23
N PRO A 401 10.51 -15.44 17.76
CA PRO A 401 9.56 -15.66 18.85
C PRO A 401 10.06 -15.22 20.24
N ASN A 402 11.33 -14.83 20.37
CA ASN A 402 11.96 -14.50 21.65
C ASN A 402 11.99 -12.98 21.95
N ILE A 403 11.61 -12.12 20.98
CA ILE A 403 11.62 -10.65 21.15
C ILE A 403 10.52 -10.16 22.09
N LYS A 404 9.34 -10.79 22.06
CA LYS A 404 8.19 -10.45 22.90
C LYS A 404 7.69 -11.68 23.63
N LYS A 405 6.95 -11.44 24.72
CA LYS A 405 6.15 -12.48 25.38
C LYS A 405 4.76 -12.51 24.78
N VAL A 406 4.07 -13.64 24.94
CA VAL A 406 2.67 -13.75 24.54
C VAL A 406 1.82 -12.76 25.32
N ASN A 407 0.97 -12.05 24.59
CA ASN A 407 0.00 -11.12 25.11
C ASN A 407 -1.24 -11.20 24.22
N GLU A 408 -2.32 -11.83 24.71
CA GLU A 408 -3.54 -11.97 23.91
C GLU A 408 -4.22 -10.62 23.63
N ASP A 409 -4.04 -9.63 24.50
CA ASP A 409 -4.60 -8.29 24.29
C ASP A 409 -3.95 -7.62 23.08
N GLU A 410 -2.64 -7.73 22.91
CA GLU A 410 -1.94 -7.20 21.72
C GLU A 410 -2.23 -8.01 20.43
N LEU A 411 -2.69 -9.26 20.56
CA LEU A 411 -3.16 -10.03 19.41
C LEU A 411 -4.56 -9.56 18.97
N ARG A 412 -5.45 -9.23 19.92
CA ARG A 412 -6.81 -8.71 19.66
C ARG A 412 -6.82 -7.23 19.28
N GLU A 413 -5.98 -6.45 19.93
CA GLU A 413 -5.81 -5.02 19.73
C GLU A 413 -4.43 -4.75 19.15
N PRO A 414 -4.34 -4.62 17.82
CA PRO A 414 -3.07 -4.63 17.11
C PRO A 414 -2.17 -3.46 17.54
N THR A 415 -0.87 -3.74 17.68
CA THR A 415 0.20 -2.76 17.93
C THR A 415 1.28 -2.86 16.86
N ASP A 416 2.22 -1.91 16.83
CA ASP A 416 3.42 -1.99 15.97
C ASP A 416 4.32 -3.21 16.24
N LYS A 417 4.06 -3.97 17.33
CA LYS A 417 4.81 -5.17 17.72
C LYS A 417 4.01 -6.47 17.63
N ARG A 418 2.77 -6.44 17.13
CA ARG A 418 1.85 -7.58 17.07
C ARG A 418 2.48 -8.85 16.47
N MET A 419 3.29 -8.72 15.43
CA MET A 419 3.93 -9.87 14.77
C MET A 419 4.88 -10.63 15.68
N PHE A 420 5.62 -9.95 16.56
CA PHE A 420 6.51 -10.62 17.51
C PHE A 420 5.74 -11.31 18.63
N VAL A 421 4.61 -10.74 19.05
CA VAL A 421 3.67 -11.39 19.98
C VAL A 421 3.06 -12.64 19.35
N LEU A 422 2.73 -12.59 18.05
CA LEU A 422 2.21 -13.72 17.27
C LEU A 422 3.26 -14.83 17.13
N ALA A 423 4.53 -14.48 16.87
CA ALA A 423 5.65 -15.43 16.84
C ALA A 423 5.79 -16.17 18.19
N ALA A 424 5.76 -15.43 19.29
CA ALA A 424 5.82 -15.99 20.64
C ALA A 424 4.63 -16.92 20.94
N ALA A 425 3.41 -16.57 20.47
CA ALA A 425 2.22 -17.38 20.69
C ALA A 425 2.28 -18.71 19.94
N LEU A 426 2.75 -18.69 18.69
CA LEU A 426 3.04 -19.90 17.93
C LEU A 426 4.07 -20.79 18.63
N LYS A 427 5.15 -20.19 19.16
CA LYS A 427 6.20 -20.91 19.90
C LYS A 427 5.67 -21.57 21.17
N MET A 428 4.72 -20.94 21.84
CA MET A 428 4.02 -21.50 23.01
C MET A 428 2.94 -22.53 22.65
N GLY A 429 2.78 -22.89 21.37
CA GLY A 429 1.88 -23.95 20.92
C GLY A 429 0.42 -23.51 20.70
N TYR A 430 0.16 -22.21 20.51
CA TYR A 430 -1.19 -21.75 20.16
C TYR A 430 -1.60 -22.32 18.79
N SER A 431 -2.84 -22.80 18.69
CA SER A 431 -3.37 -23.29 17.41
C SER A 431 -3.63 -22.13 16.44
N VAL A 432 -3.59 -22.44 15.13
CA VAL A 432 -3.95 -21.49 14.08
C VAL A 432 -5.37 -20.96 14.26
N ASP A 433 -6.33 -21.80 14.64
CA ASP A 433 -7.70 -21.37 14.89
C ASP A 433 -7.81 -20.39 16.06
N LYS A 434 -7.08 -20.64 17.16
CA LYS A 434 -7.05 -19.70 18.28
C LYS A 434 -6.48 -18.35 17.84
N LEU A 435 -5.40 -18.36 17.07
CA LEU A 435 -4.79 -17.13 16.56
C LEU A 435 -5.69 -16.42 15.55
N TYR A 436 -6.42 -17.15 14.72
CA TYR A 436 -7.44 -16.57 13.83
C TYR A 436 -8.54 -15.87 14.64
N GLU A 437 -9.04 -16.49 15.71
CA GLU A 437 -10.06 -15.85 16.56
C GLU A 437 -9.55 -14.59 17.26
N LEU A 438 -8.30 -14.59 17.71
CA LEU A 438 -7.69 -13.41 18.33
C LEU A 438 -7.41 -12.31 17.31
N THR A 439 -6.93 -12.65 16.12
CA THR A 439 -6.32 -11.68 15.22
C THR A 439 -7.14 -11.33 13.99
N LYS A 440 -7.98 -12.27 13.54
CA LYS A 440 -8.68 -12.32 12.25
C LYS A 440 -7.75 -12.26 11.02
N ILE A 441 -6.45 -12.49 11.21
CA ILE A 441 -5.50 -12.73 10.11
C ILE A 441 -5.85 -14.07 9.46
N ASP A 442 -5.93 -14.13 8.12
CA ASP A 442 -6.31 -15.34 7.40
C ASP A 442 -5.42 -16.54 7.80
N ARG A 443 -6.06 -17.71 7.94
CA ARG A 443 -5.41 -18.95 8.37
C ARG A 443 -4.24 -19.33 7.48
N TRP A 444 -4.29 -19.01 6.19
CA TRP A 444 -3.19 -19.24 5.27
C TRP A 444 -1.91 -18.55 5.77
N PHE A 445 -1.97 -17.25 6.08
CA PHE A 445 -0.82 -16.51 6.62
C PHE A 445 -0.38 -17.07 7.97
N LEU A 446 -1.32 -17.40 8.85
CA LEU A 446 -1.02 -18.01 10.16
C LEU A 446 -0.29 -19.35 10.02
N HIS A 447 -0.65 -20.18 9.05
CA HIS A 447 0.09 -21.40 8.71
C HIS A 447 1.50 -21.09 8.21
N LYS A 448 1.68 -20.05 7.39
CA LYS A 448 3.01 -19.62 6.95
C LYS A 448 3.88 -19.10 8.10
N PHE A 449 3.32 -18.33 9.02
CA PHE A 449 4.02 -17.91 10.24
C PHE A 449 4.38 -19.12 11.11
N LYS A 450 3.47 -20.10 11.23
CA LYS A 450 3.73 -21.35 11.93
C LYS A 450 4.91 -22.11 11.30
N ASN A 451 4.98 -22.20 9.97
CA ASN A 451 6.11 -22.85 9.28
C ASN A 451 7.45 -22.23 9.70
N ILE A 452 7.53 -20.90 9.78
CA ILE A 452 8.75 -20.20 10.20
C ILE A 452 9.08 -20.53 11.67
N THR A 453 8.10 -20.46 12.58
CA THR A 453 8.32 -20.71 14.01
C THR A 453 8.65 -22.17 14.32
N ASP A 454 8.01 -23.12 13.64
CA ASP A 454 8.31 -24.55 13.75
C ASP A 454 9.73 -24.83 13.27
N TYR A 455 10.15 -24.19 12.18
CA TYR A 455 11.50 -24.32 11.65
C TYR A 455 12.55 -23.70 12.57
N TYR A 456 12.27 -22.53 13.15
CA TYR A 456 13.10 -21.91 14.19
C TYR A 456 13.28 -22.88 15.36
N SER A 457 12.20 -23.47 15.85
CA SER A 457 12.24 -24.46 16.94
C SER A 457 13.04 -25.71 16.57
N SER A 458 12.96 -26.14 15.32
CA SER A 458 13.76 -27.27 14.81
C SER A 458 15.25 -26.90 14.82
N LEU A 459 15.62 -25.69 14.39
CA LEU A 459 17.01 -25.19 14.43
C LEU A 459 17.58 -25.17 15.86
N GLU A 460 16.80 -24.76 16.86
CA GLU A 460 17.25 -24.75 18.26
C GLU A 460 17.60 -26.14 18.82
N THR A 461 17.09 -27.22 18.22
CA THR A 461 17.44 -28.59 18.63
C THR A 461 18.74 -29.08 18.00
N VAL A 462 19.26 -28.37 16.99
CA VAL A 462 20.52 -28.70 16.32
C VAL A 462 21.68 -28.29 17.22
N SER A 463 22.57 -29.24 17.54
CA SER A 463 23.80 -28.94 18.28
C SER A 463 24.77 -28.12 17.43
N SER A 464 25.48 -27.18 18.06
CA SER A 464 26.48 -26.34 17.37
C SER A 464 27.49 -27.20 16.61
N GLY A 465 27.60 -26.99 15.29
CA GLY A 465 28.49 -27.75 14.38
C GLY A 465 27.86 -28.93 13.64
N SER A 466 26.58 -29.26 13.88
CA SER A 466 25.88 -30.41 13.25
C SER A 466 24.83 -30.03 12.19
N ILE A 467 24.70 -28.76 11.86
CA ILE A 467 23.72 -28.31 10.85
C ILE A 467 24.10 -28.86 9.47
N THR A 468 23.19 -29.63 8.89
CA THR A 468 23.42 -30.25 7.57
C THR A 468 23.17 -29.27 6.43
N TYR A 469 23.69 -29.59 5.25
CA TYR A 469 23.42 -28.86 4.00
C TYR A 469 21.93 -28.59 3.79
N ASP A 470 21.08 -29.62 3.93
CA ASP A 470 19.65 -29.51 3.66
C ASP A 470 18.93 -28.62 4.67
N ILE A 471 19.30 -28.69 5.95
CA ILE A 471 18.76 -27.81 6.98
C ILE A 471 19.17 -26.36 6.69
N LEU A 472 20.46 -26.11 6.44
CA LEU A 472 20.94 -24.76 6.16
C LEU A 472 20.28 -24.18 4.90
N LYS A 473 20.21 -24.96 3.80
CA LYS A 473 19.60 -24.54 2.54
C LYS A 473 18.10 -24.23 2.71
N ASN A 474 17.36 -25.07 3.42
CA ASN A 474 15.94 -24.86 3.65
C ASN A 474 15.68 -23.63 4.54
N ALA A 475 16.51 -23.40 5.57
CA ALA A 475 16.46 -22.17 6.37
C ALA A 475 16.58 -20.92 5.49
N LYS A 476 17.52 -20.93 4.54
CA LYS A 476 17.69 -19.82 3.59
C LYS A 476 16.50 -19.67 2.63
N ARG A 477 15.94 -20.77 2.12
CA ARG A 477 14.77 -20.77 1.22
C ARG A 477 13.51 -20.20 1.85
N ILE A 478 13.32 -20.35 3.16
CA ILE A 478 12.20 -19.74 3.90
C ILE A 478 12.57 -18.38 4.52
N GLY A 479 13.72 -17.81 4.15
CA GLY A 479 14.08 -16.43 4.44
C GLY A 479 14.87 -16.15 5.71
N PHE A 480 15.37 -17.16 6.43
CA PHE A 480 16.18 -16.92 7.64
C PHE A 480 17.47 -16.18 7.30
N SER A 481 17.83 -15.19 8.11
CA SER A 481 19.14 -14.54 8.02
C SER A 481 20.24 -15.42 8.62
N ASP A 482 21.49 -15.17 8.23
CA ASP A 482 22.63 -15.90 8.82
C ASP A 482 22.70 -15.64 10.34
N LYS A 483 22.33 -14.42 10.77
CA LYS A 483 22.24 -14.03 12.19
C LYS A 483 21.13 -14.77 12.95
N GLN A 484 19.92 -14.87 12.39
CA GLN A 484 18.81 -15.62 13.01
C GLN A 484 19.11 -17.12 13.13
N ILE A 485 19.79 -17.71 12.15
CA ILE A 485 20.25 -19.11 12.24
C ILE A 485 21.31 -19.23 13.34
N ALA A 486 22.27 -18.31 13.39
CA ALA A 486 23.32 -18.31 14.40
C ALA A 486 22.76 -18.22 15.82
N ASP A 487 21.77 -17.35 16.05
CA ASP A 487 21.08 -17.21 17.33
C ASP A 487 20.41 -18.54 17.74
N ALA A 488 19.70 -19.20 16.81
CA ALA A 488 19.01 -20.46 17.08
C ALA A 488 19.97 -21.62 17.41
N ILE A 489 21.08 -21.78 16.66
CA ILE A 489 22.02 -22.90 16.84
C ILE A 489 23.17 -22.59 17.81
N LYS A 490 23.15 -21.43 18.47
CA LYS A 490 24.22 -20.94 19.38
C LYS A 490 25.58 -20.87 18.68
N SER A 491 25.63 -20.22 17.52
CA SER A 491 26.83 -19.96 16.72
C SER A 491 27.02 -18.45 16.52
N THR A 492 27.92 -18.06 15.62
CA THR A 492 28.11 -16.67 15.19
C THR A 492 27.61 -16.48 13.76
N GLU A 493 27.16 -15.27 13.41
CA GLU A 493 26.73 -14.93 12.04
C GLU A 493 27.82 -15.28 11.02
N LEU A 494 29.09 -14.95 11.33
CA LEU A 494 30.23 -15.25 10.47
C LEU A 494 30.44 -16.77 10.30
N GLY A 495 30.23 -17.55 11.36
CA GLY A 495 30.31 -19.01 11.30
C GLY A 495 29.26 -19.61 10.37
N VAL A 496 28.01 -19.16 10.47
CA VAL A 496 26.93 -19.58 9.57
C VAL A 496 27.22 -19.16 8.13
N ARG A 497 27.71 -17.93 7.91
CA ARG A 497 28.08 -17.44 6.58
C ARG A 497 29.18 -18.29 5.92
N LYS A 498 30.24 -18.61 6.66
CA LYS A 498 31.34 -19.47 6.17
C LYS A 498 30.85 -20.86 5.79
N LEU A 499 30.06 -21.50 6.67
CA LEU A 499 29.49 -22.81 6.38
C LEU A 499 28.58 -22.79 5.13
N ARG A 500 27.82 -21.71 4.98
CA ARG A 500 26.96 -21.49 3.82
C ARG A 500 27.79 -21.36 2.52
N GLU A 501 28.92 -20.67 2.57
CA GLU A 501 29.87 -20.52 1.46
C GLU A 501 30.58 -21.85 1.13
N GLU A 502 31.04 -22.60 2.14
CA GLU A 502 31.64 -23.95 1.98
C GLU A 502 30.68 -24.94 1.30
N HIS A 503 29.39 -24.78 1.57
CA HIS A 503 28.32 -25.56 0.94
C HIS A 503 27.81 -25.00 -0.39
N ASN A 504 28.39 -23.91 -0.91
CA ASN A 504 27.92 -23.21 -2.11
C ASN A 504 26.43 -22.84 -2.05
N ILE A 505 25.92 -22.49 -0.87
CA ILE A 505 24.54 -22.04 -0.66
C ILE A 505 24.52 -20.52 -0.82
N THR A 506 24.49 -20.03 -2.05
CA THR A 506 24.38 -18.59 -2.36
C THR A 506 23.02 -18.27 -2.98
N PRO A 507 22.48 -17.05 -2.79
CA PRO A 507 21.25 -16.67 -3.45
C PRO A 507 21.48 -16.49 -4.96
N TYR A 508 20.43 -16.70 -5.74
CA TYR A 508 20.38 -16.38 -7.16
C TYR A 508 19.79 -14.99 -7.37
N VAL A 509 20.17 -14.36 -8.48
CA VAL A 509 19.68 -13.04 -8.89
C VAL A 509 18.59 -13.23 -9.93
N LYS A 510 17.40 -12.72 -9.64
CA LYS A 510 16.21 -12.82 -10.49
C LYS A 510 15.73 -11.46 -10.96
N LYS A 511 15.17 -11.39 -12.17
CA LYS A 511 14.63 -10.18 -12.77
C LYS A 511 13.15 -10.00 -12.45
N ILE A 512 12.74 -8.74 -12.37
CA ILE A 512 11.35 -8.30 -12.40
C ILE A 512 11.05 -7.90 -13.84
N ASP A 513 10.16 -8.66 -14.49
CA ASP A 513 9.93 -8.55 -15.94
C ASP A 513 8.50 -8.16 -16.32
N THR A 514 7.60 -7.98 -15.35
CA THR A 514 6.15 -7.73 -15.49
C THR A 514 5.31 -8.90 -16.02
N VAL A 515 5.90 -9.97 -16.55
CA VAL A 515 5.21 -11.01 -17.34
C VAL A 515 5.58 -12.44 -16.96
N ALA A 516 6.18 -12.66 -15.79
CA ALA A 516 6.57 -13.98 -15.29
C ALA A 516 7.39 -14.80 -16.32
N ALA A 517 8.40 -14.15 -16.90
CA ALA A 517 9.31 -14.68 -17.91
C ALA A 517 8.67 -15.10 -19.26
N GLU A 518 7.43 -14.70 -19.56
CA GLU A 518 6.83 -14.88 -20.89
C GLU A 518 7.65 -14.16 -21.98
N TRP A 519 8.16 -12.97 -21.64
CA TRP A 519 9.05 -12.17 -22.51
C TRP A 519 10.33 -11.80 -21.76
N PRO A 520 11.47 -11.71 -22.45
CA PRO A 520 12.72 -11.31 -21.81
C PRO A 520 12.67 -9.83 -21.38
N ALA A 521 13.10 -9.56 -20.14
CA ALA A 521 13.29 -8.19 -19.66
C ALA A 521 14.58 -7.58 -20.20
N SER A 522 14.44 -6.41 -20.82
CA SER A 522 15.54 -5.55 -21.27
C SER A 522 16.18 -4.77 -20.11
N THR A 523 15.45 -4.60 -19.00
CA THR A 523 15.92 -3.91 -17.79
C THR A 523 16.50 -4.89 -16.76
N ASN A 524 17.36 -4.37 -15.88
CA ASN A 524 17.93 -5.11 -14.76
C ASN A 524 17.32 -4.61 -13.44
N TYR A 525 16.01 -4.77 -13.27
CA TYR A 525 15.36 -4.61 -11.96
C TYR A 525 15.36 -5.97 -11.25
N LEU A 526 16.08 -6.07 -10.13
CA LEU A 526 16.54 -7.36 -9.60
C LEU A 526 16.14 -7.60 -8.14
N TYR A 527 16.01 -8.88 -7.78
CA TYR A 527 15.94 -9.34 -6.40
C TYR A 527 16.74 -10.63 -6.19
N LEU A 528 17.12 -10.88 -4.93
CA LEU A 528 17.83 -12.09 -4.51
C LEU A 528 16.87 -13.11 -3.91
N THR A 529 17.04 -14.38 -4.29
CA THR A 529 16.29 -15.51 -3.72
C THR A 529 17.10 -16.80 -3.65
N TYR A 530 16.84 -17.64 -2.64
CA TYR A 530 17.39 -19.01 -2.57
C TYR A 530 16.52 -20.04 -3.28
N ASN A 531 15.35 -19.65 -3.78
CA ASN A 531 14.40 -20.49 -4.50
C ASN A 531 14.63 -20.43 -6.04
N GLY A 532 15.90 -20.37 -6.43
CA GLY A 532 16.35 -20.39 -7.82
C GLY A 532 17.37 -21.51 -8.07
N ASN A 533 17.73 -21.68 -9.34
CA ASN A 533 18.76 -22.62 -9.79
C ASN A 533 19.77 -21.98 -10.77
N ALA A 534 19.55 -20.73 -11.18
CA ALA A 534 20.41 -19.96 -12.06
C ALA A 534 20.16 -18.46 -11.88
N HIS A 535 21.14 -17.62 -12.23
CA HIS A 535 20.99 -16.16 -12.32
C HIS A 535 20.32 -15.78 -13.65
N ASP A 536 19.56 -14.68 -13.65
CA ASP A 536 18.92 -14.14 -14.87
C ASP A 536 19.81 -13.13 -15.63
N LEU A 537 21.04 -12.94 -15.17
CA LEU A 537 22.06 -12.09 -15.81
C LEU A 537 23.47 -12.56 -15.49
N GLU A 538 24.43 -12.01 -16.25
CA GLU A 538 25.86 -12.15 -16.03
C GLU A 538 26.43 -11.03 -15.14
N PHE A 539 27.62 -11.25 -14.58
CA PHE A 539 28.29 -10.31 -13.68
C PHE A 539 29.63 -9.86 -14.28
N PRO A 540 29.65 -8.84 -15.16
CA PRO A 540 30.86 -8.44 -15.88
C PRO A 540 31.94 -7.79 -14.99
N GLY A 541 31.64 -7.46 -13.73
CA GLY A 541 32.58 -6.79 -12.82
C GLY A 541 32.67 -5.28 -13.03
N GLU A 542 33.57 -4.62 -12.29
CA GLU A 542 33.88 -3.18 -12.41
C GLU A 542 32.68 -2.23 -12.22
N LEU A 543 31.82 -2.54 -11.25
CA LEU A 543 30.63 -1.74 -10.94
C LEU A 543 30.81 -0.91 -9.67
N ILE A 544 30.17 0.26 -9.64
CA ILE A 544 30.05 1.09 -8.44
C ILE A 544 28.72 0.76 -7.75
N MET A 545 28.78 0.43 -6.47
CA MET A 545 27.59 0.21 -5.64
C MET A 545 27.24 1.49 -4.88
N VAL A 546 25.97 1.91 -4.99
CA VAL A 546 25.39 2.98 -4.16
C VAL A 546 24.39 2.32 -3.21
N LEU A 547 24.56 2.54 -1.91
CA LEU A 547 23.65 2.03 -0.89
C LEU A 547 22.59 3.10 -0.59
N GLY A 548 21.32 2.74 -0.74
CA GLY A 548 20.20 3.62 -0.38
C GLY A 548 20.01 3.75 1.14
N SER A 549 19.14 4.67 1.53
CA SER A 549 18.82 4.97 2.94
C SER A 549 17.98 3.91 3.65
N GLY A 550 17.36 3.00 2.89
CA GLY A 550 16.45 1.99 3.42
C GLY A 550 15.05 2.56 3.62
N VAL A 551 14.46 2.34 4.79
CA VAL A 551 13.12 2.84 5.11
C VAL A 551 13.15 4.25 5.67
N TYR A 552 12.23 5.10 5.23
CA TYR A 552 12.02 6.40 5.84
C TYR A 552 11.60 6.27 7.31
N ARG A 553 12.20 7.12 8.13
CA ARG A 553 11.95 7.23 9.57
C ARG A 553 12.24 8.65 10.03
N ILE A 554 11.81 9.01 11.24
CA ILE A 554 12.03 10.37 11.73
C ILE A 554 13.54 10.61 11.89
N GLY A 555 14.07 11.57 11.12
CA GLY A 555 15.51 11.87 11.06
C GLY A 555 16.27 11.19 9.90
N SER A 556 15.59 10.39 9.08
CA SER A 556 16.13 9.81 7.84
C SER A 556 15.00 9.68 6.82
N SER A 557 14.86 10.67 5.94
CA SER A 557 13.76 10.79 4.98
C SER A 557 14.32 10.96 3.55
N VAL A 558 13.50 11.53 2.65
CA VAL A 558 13.78 11.69 1.21
C VAL A 558 15.09 12.43 0.90
N GLU A 559 15.61 13.25 1.83
CA GLU A 559 16.91 13.91 1.69
C GLU A 559 18.10 12.97 1.53
N PHE A 560 17.97 11.69 1.92
CA PHE A 560 18.99 10.66 1.70
C PHE A 560 18.73 9.78 0.47
N ASP A 561 17.57 9.95 -0.18
CA ASP A 561 17.25 9.35 -1.48
C ASP A 561 17.61 10.30 -2.64
N TRP A 562 17.57 11.61 -2.40
CA TRP A 562 18.07 12.68 -3.27
C TRP A 562 19.59 12.62 -3.46
#